data_AF-A0A0F0L1Y8-F1
#
_entry.id   AF-A0A0F0L1Y8-F1
#
_cell.length_a   1.000
_cell.length_b   1.000
_cell.length_c   1.000
_cell.angle_alpha   90.00
_cell.angle_beta   90.00
_cell.angle_gamma   90.00
#
_symmetry.space_group_name_H-M   'P 1'
#
loop_
_entity.id
_entity.type
_entity.pdbx_description
1 polymer ?
#
loop_
_entity_poly.entity_id
_entity_poly.type
_entity_poly.pdbx_seq_one_letter_code
_entity_poly.pdbx_strand_id
1 'polypeptide(L)'
;MVDFDQSLNTLWAQLFSRFAPTERFVPKFVKQTRATRTVDVRLETQLPNGTTSGAPGAMLSYGNTNSAALSLFMAVHLSAPTRLPWLIFDDPVQSMDDIHIANFAAIVRQLAFTHGRQVVIAIHEPELFEYLSLELAPSRPDQTLVKIVLERGAGATQVAVDRVEHHREQQLAGSEHGTQSDPR
;
A
#
# COMPACT_ATOMS: atom_id res chain seq x y z
N MET A 1 23.66 18.88 0.90
CA MET A 1 22.18 18.97 0.97
C MET A 1 21.67 18.25 -0.26
N VAL A 2 21.10 17.05 -0.12
CA VAL A 2 20.51 16.33 -1.26
C VAL A 2 19.32 17.16 -1.75
N ASP A 3 19.23 17.42 -3.06
CA ASP A 3 18.10 18.15 -3.64
C ASP A 3 16.81 17.37 -3.39
N PHE A 4 15.76 18.02 -2.89
CA PHE A 4 14.47 17.40 -2.51
C PHE A 4 13.91 16.55 -3.67
N ASP A 5 14.03 17.06 -4.89
CA ASP A 5 13.59 16.39 -6.11
C ASP A 5 14.36 15.09 -6.38
N GLN A 6 15.65 15.07 -6.06
CA GLN A 6 16.46 13.87 -6.25
C GLN A 6 16.10 12.79 -5.23
N SER A 7 15.88 13.17 -3.97
CA SER A 7 15.39 12.24 -2.95
C SER A 7 13.99 11.72 -3.27
N LEU A 8 13.08 12.60 -3.73
CA LEU A 8 11.73 12.22 -4.10
C LEU A 8 11.71 11.29 -5.31
N ASN A 9 12.48 11.60 -6.37
CA ASN A 9 12.60 10.75 -7.55
C ASN A 9 13.17 9.37 -7.21
N THR A 10 14.17 9.32 -6.33
CA THR A 10 14.76 8.04 -5.89
C THR A 10 13.71 7.20 -5.15
N LEU A 11 12.99 7.80 -4.22
CA LEU A 11 11.97 7.10 -3.44
C LEU A 11 10.78 6.68 -4.31
N TRP A 12 10.34 7.54 -5.22
CA TRP A 12 9.27 7.25 -6.15
C TRP A 12 9.64 6.08 -7.06
N ALA A 13 10.83 6.10 -7.67
CA ALA A 13 11.32 5.00 -8.48
C ALA A 13 11.36 3.67 -7.70
N GLN A 14 11.89 3.69 -6.47
CA GLN A 14 11.97 2.50 -5.62
C GLN A 14 10.59 1.93 -5.28
N LEU A 15 9.62 2.78 -4.92
CA LEU A 15 8.26 2.34 -4.63
C LEU A 15 7.57 1.83 -5.90
N PHE A 16 7.70 2.55 -7.02
CA PHE A 16 7.10 2.15 -8.28
C PHE A 16 7.57 0.77 -8.74
N SER A 17 8.88 0.50 -8.68
CA SER A 17 9.43 -0.81 -9.04
C SER A 17 8.96 -1.95 -8.12
N ARG A 18 8.42 -1.66 -6.94
CA ARG A 18 7.76 -2.69 -6.09
C ARG A 18 6.31 -2.93 -6.51
N PHE A 19 5.60 -1.93 -7.00
CA PHE A 19 4.26 -2.10 -7.55
C PHE A 19 4.27 -2.81 -8.91
N ALA A 20 5.20 -2.41 -9.78
CA ALA A 20 5.31 -2.87 -11.16
C ALA A 20 6.73 -3.42 -11.44
N PRO A 21 7.09 -4.58 -10.88
CA PRO A 21 8.47 -5.10 -10.95
C PRO A 21 8.92 -5.49 -12.37
N THR A 22 7.97 -5.74 -13.27
CA THR A 22 8.24 -6.08 -14.68
C THR A 22 8.34 -4.84 -15.58
N GLU A 23 7.98 -3.66 -15.08
CA GLU A 23 7.99 -2.42 -15.86
C GLU A 23 9.42 -1.88 -15.99
N ARG A 24 9.77 -1.50 -17.22
CA ARG A 24 11.09 -0.92 -17.53
C ARG A 24 11.07 0.59 -17.51
N PHE A 25 9.92 1.21 -17.77
CA PHE A 25 9.75 2.66 -17.76
C PHE A 25 9.52 3.15 -16.33
N VAL A 26 10.55 3.72 -15.72
CA VAL A 26 10.47 4.25 -14.35
C VAL A 26 10.11 5.73 -14.40
N PRO A 27 9.06 6.19 -13.70
CA PRO A 27 8.65 7.58 -13.73
C PRO A 27 9.59 8.49 -12.92
N LYS A 28 9.75 9.74 -13.35
CA LYS A 28 10.56 10.76 -12.69
C LYS A 28 10.01 12.17 -12.90
N PHE A 29 10.26 13.04 -11.94
CA PHE A 29 10.14 14.49 -12.07
C PHE A 29 11.31 15.07 -12.83
N VAL A 30 11.02 16.02 -13.72
CA VAL A 30 12.01 16.86 -14.37
C VAL A 30 11.77 18.31 -13.98
N LYS A 31 12.73 18.85 -13.23
CA LYS A 31 12.77 20.26 -12.81
C LYS A 31 13.05 21.13 -14.05
N GLN A 32 12.20 22.11 -14.32
CA GLN A 32 12.50 23.10 -15.35
C GLN A 32 13.43 24.18 -14.78
N THR A 33 14.58 24.40 -15.42
CA THR A 33 15.62 25.34 -14.98
C THR A 33 15.26 26.82 -15.25
N ARG A 34 14.17 27.11 -15.96
CA ARG A 34 13.76 28.50 -16.21
C ARG A 34 12.91 29.03 -15.05
N ALA A 35 13.42 30.08 -14.41
CA ALA A 35 12.74 30.84 -13.36
C ALA A 35 11.48 31.53 -13.89
N THR A 36 10.39 30.79 -14.03
CA THR A 36 9.04 31.34 -14.13
C THR A 36 8.41 31.39 -12.75
N ARG A 37 7.54 32.38 -12.52
CA ARG A 37 6.78 32.57 -11.26
C ARG A 37 5.83 31.40 -10.95
N THR A 38 5.79 30.40 -11.83
CA THR A 38 5.00 29.18 -11.80
C THR A 38 5.94 27.98 -11.82
N VAL A 39 5.76 27.06 -10.88
CA VAL A 39 6.44 25.76 -10.89
C VAL A 39 5.72 24.88 -11.91
N ASP A 40 6.33 24.70 -13.08
CA ASP A 40 5.83 23.75 -14.08
C ASP A 40 6.52 22.39 -13.84
N VAL A 41 5.74 21.40 -13.43
CA VAL A 41 6.23 20.07 -13.07
C VAL A 41 5.96 19.12 -14.22
N ARG A 42 7.03 18.67 -14.89
CA ARG A 42 6.93 17.68 -15.96
C ARG A 42 7.26 16.28 -15.45
N LEU A 43 6.45 15.32 -15.86
CA LEU A 43 6.69 13.90 -15.65
C LEU A 43 7.25 13.27 -16.92
N GLU A 44 8.33 12.51 -16.76
CA GLU A 44 8.93 11.71 -17.81
C GLU A 44 9.14 10.29 -17.29
N THR A 45 9.39 9.35 -18.20
CA THR A 45 9.85 8.01 -17.83
C THR A 45 11.31 7.81 -18.25
N GLN A 46 11.99 6.90 -17.58
CA GLN A 46 13.38 6.58 -17.85
C GLN A 46 13.58 5.07 -17.91
N LEU A 47 14.37 4.62 -18.88
CA LEU A 47 14.80 3.23 -19.00
C LEU A 47 16.02 2.94 -18.09
N PRO A 48 16.33 1.67 -17.79
CA PRO A 48 17.45 1.30 -16.92
C PRO A 48 18.82 1.81 -17.40
N ASN A 49 18.99 2.02 -18.71
CA ASN A 49 20.20 2.59 -19.31
C ASN A 49 20.30 4.12 -19.19
N GLY A 50 19.34 4.76 -18.51
CA GLY A 50 19.27 6.20 -18.33
C GLY A 50 18.55 6.95 -19.47
N THR A 51 18.15 6.28 -20.55
CA THR A 51 17.45 6.92 -21.66
C THR A 51 16.07 7.42 -21.22
N THR A 52 15.83 8.70 -21.44
CA THR A 52 14.53 9.33 -21.17
C THR A 52 13.53 9.00 -22.28
N SER A 53 12.30 8.70 -21.90
CA SER A 53 11.18 8.40 -22.80
C SER A 53 10.01 9.35 -22.52
N GLY A 54 8.85 9.11 -23.15
CA GLY A 54 7.67 9.96 -23.00
C GLY A 54 7.09 10.01 -21.59
N ALA A 55 6.02 10.78 -21.45
CA ALA A 55 5.27 10.93 -20.20
C ALA A 55 4.73 9.56 -19.72
N PRO A 56 4.60 9.33 -18.40
CA PRO A 56 4.10 8.07 -17.84
C PRO A 56 2.79 7.59 -18.48
N GLY A 57 1.80 8.46 -18.66
CA GLY A 57 0.52 8.08 -19.27
C GLY A 57 0.59 7.67 -20.76
N ALA A 58 1.71 7.91 -21.43
CA ALA A 58 1.95 7.44 -22.80
C ALA A 58 2.83 6.18 -22.87
N MET A 59 3.54 5.86 -21.80
CA MET A 59 4.54 4.77 -21.75
C MET A 59 4.10 3.58 -20.90
N LEU A 60 3.22 3.82 -19.92
CA LEU A 60 2.74 2.84 -18.96
C LEU A 60 1.36 2.31 -19.36
N SER A 61 1.07 1.07 -18.99
CA SER A 61 -0.30 0.55 -19.01
C SER A 61 -1.21 1.34 -18.05
N TYR A 62 -2.53 1.16 -18.15
CA TYR A 62 -3.47 1.76 -17.20
C TYR A 62 -3.17 1.35 -15.74
N GLY A 63 -2.94 0.05 -15.49
CA GLY A 63 -2.57 -0.46 -14.16
C GLY A 63 -1.22 0.07 -13.66
N ASN A 64 -0.22 0.19 -14.54
CA ASN A 64 1.08 0.78 -14.18
C ASN A 64 0.97 2.30 -13.98
N THR A 65 0.05 2.99 -14.66
CA THR A 65 -0.20 4.41 -14.43
C THR A 65 -0.80 4.64 -13.04
N ASN A 66 -1.74 3.78 -12.60
CA ASN A 66 -2.26 3.83 -11.24
C ASN A 66 -1.15 3.51 -10.21
N SER A 67 -0.34 2.48 -10.47
CA SER A 67 0.86 2.16 -9.67
C SER A 67 1.83 3.34 -9.55
N ALA A 68 2.06 4.08 -10.64
CA ALA A 68 2.91 5.27 -10.67
C ALA A 68 2.32 6.40 -9.82
N ALA A 69 1.01 6.64 -9.90
CA ALA A 69 0.33 7.65 -9.10
C ALA A 69 0.35 7.30 -7.60
N LEU A 70 0.06 6.05 -7.26
CA LEU A 70 0.04 5.56 -5.88
C LEU A 70 1.44 5.62 -5.24
N SER A 71 2.45 5.11 -5.94
CA SER A 71 3.85 5.18 -5.50
C SER A 71 4.34 6.63 -5.37
N LEU A 72 3.90 7.55 -6.24
CA LEU A 72 4.20 8.96 -6.11
C LEU A 72 3.58 9.55 -4.84
N PHE A 73 2.29 9.30 -4.61
CA PHE A 73 1.58 9.75 -3.42
C PHE A 73 2.31 9.34 -2.14
N MET A 74 2.73 8.07 -2.06
CA MET A 74 3.51 7.57 -0.92
C MET A 74 4.91 8.18 -0.84
N ALA A 75 5.60 8.34 -1.97
CA ALA A 75 6.93 8.96 -1.99
C ALA A 75 6.88 10.40 -1.45
N VAL A 76 5.86 11.17 -1.84
CA VAL A 76 5.64 12.53 -1.32
C VAL A 76 5.37 12.50 0.18
N HIS A 77 4.47 11.62 0.63
CA HIS A 77 4.15 11.49 2.06
C HIS A 77 5.38 11.15 2.91
N LEU A 78 6.24 10.25 2.43
CA LEU A 78 7.44 9.80 3.12
C LEU A 78 8.61 10.80 3.04
N SER A 79 8.63 11.67 2.02
CA SER A 79 9.69 12.68 1.84
C SER A 79 9.49 13.93 2.69
N ALA A 80 8.26 14.16 3.20
CA ALA A 80 7.94 15.31 4.02
C ALA A 80 8.02 14.98 5.54
N PRO A 81 8.44 15.93 6.40
CA PRO A 81 8.33 15.79 7.84
C PRO A 81 6.87 15.55 8.24
N THR A 82 6.60 14.39 8.83
CA THR A 82 5.23 13.98 9.13
C THR A 82 4.84 14.47 10.51
N ARG A 83 3.93 15.46 10.59
CA ARG A 83 3.29 15.88 11.85
C ARG A 83 2.22 14.88 12.32
N LEU A 84 1.61 14.17 11.37
CA LEU A 84 0.63 13.11 11.60
C LEU A 84 1.09 11.87 10.80
N PRO A 85 1.25 10.70 11.44
CA PRO A 85 1.76 9.51 10.77
C PRO A 85 0.66 8.71 10.05
N TRP A 86 -0.35 9.39 9.50
CA TRP A 86 -1.54 8.76 8.94
C TRP A 86 -1.48 8.71 7.41
N LEU A 87 -1.85 7.56 6.85
CA LEU A 87 -2.04 7.34 5.43
C LEU A 87 -3.47 6.85 5.21
N ILE A 88 -4.23 7.57 4.40
CA ILE A 88 -5.62 7.23 4.10
C ILE A 88 -5.71 6.99 2.59
N PHE A 89 -6.17 5.81 2.22
CA PHE A 89 -6.43 5.41 0.86
C PHE A 89 -7.92 5.25 0.65
N ASP A 90 -8.46 5.93 -0.35
CA ASP A 90 -9.86 5.78 -0.76
C ASP A 90 -9.87 5.00 -2.09
N ASP A 91 -10.22 3.73 -1.99
CA ASP A 91 -10.30 2.77 -3.10
C ASP A 91 -9.05 2.74 -4.01
N PRO A 92 -7.86 2.46 -3.44
CA PRO A 92 -6.57 2.70 -4.10
C PRO A 92 -6.27 1.82 -5.31
N VAL A 93 -6.97 0.70 -5.48
CA VAL A 93 -6.62 -0.35 -6.46
C VAL A 93 -7.62 -0.46 -7.61
N GLN A 94 -8.37 0.61 -7.90
CA GLN A 94 -9.22 0.65 -9.09
C GLN A 94 -8.39 0.38 -10.36
N SER A 95 -8.86 -0.55 -11.19
CA SER A 95 -8.20 -0.93 -12.46
C SER A 95 -6.81 -1.56 -12.33
N MET A 96 -6.50 -2.18 -11.19
CA MET A 96 -5.29 -2.99 -10.96
C MET A 96 -5.60 -4.49 -11.07
N ASP A 97 -4.60 -5.29 -11.45
CA ASP A 97 -4.70 -6.76 -11.45
C ASP A 97 -4.28 -7.38 -10.10
N ASP A 98 -4.48 -8.69 -9.95
CA ASP A 98 -4.15 -9.43 -8.72
C ASP A 98 -2.68 -9.26 -8.29
N ILE A 99 -1.76 -9.17 -9.25
CA ILE A 99 -0.32 -9.00 -8.97
C ILE A 99 -0.08 -7.63 -8.34
N HIS A 100 -0.66 -6.59 -8.92
CA HIS A 100 -0.56 -5.23 -8.40
C HIS A 100 -1.25 -5.08 -7.04
N ILE A 101 -2.39 -5.74 -6.84
CA ILE A 101 -3.11 -5.78 -5.56
C ILE A 101 -2.25 -6.45 -4.46
N ALA A 102 -1.60 -7.58 -4.77
CA ALA A 102 -0.69 -8.24 -3.84
C ALA A 102 0.52 -7.36 -3.48
N ASN A 103 1.10 -6.69 -4.48
CA ASN A 103 2.20 -5.75 -4.26
C ASN A 103 1.76 -4.55 -3.39
N PHE A 104 0.55 -4.03 -3.61
CA PHE A 104 -0.05 -3.00 -2.77
C PHE A 104 -0.15 -3.45 -1.31
N ALA A 105 -0.72 -4.62 -1.07
CA ALA A 105 -0.89 -5.19 0.26
C ALA A 105 0.46 -5.33 0.99
N ALA A 106 1.50 -5.84 0.30
CA ALA A 106 2.84 -5.98 0.85
C ALA A 106 3.45 -4.63 1.27
N ILE A 107 3.25 -3.58 0.47
CA ILE A 107 3.77 -2.24 0.74
C ILE A 107 3.02 -1.58 1.90
N VAL A 108 1.69 -1.66 1.91
CA VAL A 108 0.85 -1.20 3.02
C VAL A 108 1.27 -1.86 4.32
N ARG A 109 1.47 -3.18 4.31
CA ARG A 109 1.91 -3.95 5.47
C ARG A 109 3.25 -3.42 6.01
N GLN A 110 4.21 -3.15 5.12
CA GLN A 110 5.49 -2.56 5.51
C GLN A 110 5.32 -1.15 6.10
N LEU A 111 4.48 -0.31 5.49
CA LEU A 111 4.20 1.04 6.00
C LEU A 111 3.57 1.02 7.39
N ALA A 112 2.58 0.15 7.58
CA ALA A 112 1.86 0.01 8.83
C ALA A 112 2.76 -0.54 9.95
N PHE A 113 3.41 -1.67 9.71
CA PHE A 113 4.04 -2.46 10.78
C PHE A 113 5.55 -2.29 10.92
N THR A 114 6.23 -1.76 9.88
CA THR A 114 7.69 -1.51 9.92
C THR A 114 7.99 -0.02 10.04
N HIS A 115 7.20 0.84 9.40
CA HIS A 115 7.43 2.29 9.41
C HIS A 115 6.53 3.07 10.39
N GLY A 116 5.71 2.36 11.19
CA GLY A 116 4.89 2.95 12.25
C GLY A 116 3.83 3.93 11.74
N ARG A 117 3.34 3.72 10.51
CA ARG A 117 2.25 4.53 9.95
C ARG A 117 0.90 3.95 10.36
N GLN A 118 -0.05 4.81 10.71
CA GLN A 118 -1.44 4.37 10.82
C GLN A 118 -2.05 4.42 9.42
N VAL A 119 -2.42 3.27 8.88
CA VAL A 119 -2.99 3.17 7.53
C VAL A 119 -4.48 2.89 7.63
N VAL A 120 -5.28 3.67 6.90
CA VAL A 120 -6.73 3.49 6.71
C VAL A 120 -6.97 3.26 5.24
N ILE A 121 -7.72 2.21 4.90
CA ILE A 121 -8.04 1.87 3.51
C ILE A 121 -9.54 1.68 3.42
N ALA A 122 -10.19 2.50 2.59
CA ALA A 122 -11.56 2.27 2.17
C ALA A 122 -11.55 1.43 0.90
N ILE A 123 -12.39 0.40 0.87
CA ILE A 123 -12.53 -0.55 -0.24
C ILE A 123 -14.02 -0.70 -0.52
N HIS A 124 -14.39 -0.70 -1.80
CA HIS A 124 -15.78 -0.88 -2.20
C HIS A 124 -16.12 -2.33 -2.61
N GLU A 125 -15.12 -3.12 -3.01
CA GLU A 125 -15.28 -4.53 -3.43
C GLU A 125 -15.11 -5.49 -2.24
N PRO A 126 -16.13 -6.29 -1.88
CA PRO A 126 -16.06 -7.19 -0.72
C PRO A 126 -14.94 -8.24 -0.81
N GLU A 127 -14.69 -8.80 -2.01
CA GLU A 127 -13.67 -9.82 -2.23
C GLU A 127 -12.26 -9.28 -1.95
N LEU A 128 -11.99 -8.06 -2.43
CA LEU A 128 -10.75 -7.33 -2.17
C LEU A 128 -10.61 -6.94 -0.70
N PHE A 129 -11.72 -6.54 -0.05
CA PHE A 129 -11.72 -6.24 1.38
C PHE A 129 -11.31 -7.45 2.22
N GLU A 130 -11.83 -8.64 1.90
CA GLU A 130 -11.45 -9.89 2.57
C GLU A 130 -10.01 -10.29 2.26
N TYR A 131 -9.57 -10.17 1.00
CA TYR A 131 -8.18 -10.43 0.62
C TYR A 131 -7.20 -9.54 1.41
N LEU A 132 -7.40 -8.22 1.39
CA LEU A 132 -6.55 -7.29 2.13
C LEU A 132 -6.62 -7.51 3.64
N SER A 133 -7.80 -7.87 4.15
CA SER A 133 -7.98 -8.24 5.56
C SER A 133 -7.10 -9.42 5.98
N LEU A 134 -6.91 -10.41 5.10
CA LEU A 134 -6.05 -11.56 5.34
C LEU A 134 -4.56 -11.18 5.23
N GLU A 135 -4.17 -10.46 4.17
CA GLU A 135 -2.78 -10.04 3.96
C GLU A 135 -2.26 -9.08 5.05
N LEU A 136 -3.15 -8.25 5.59
CA LEU A 136 -2.86 -7.27 6.63
C LEU A 136 -3.13 -7.81 8.04
N ALA A 137 -3.49 -9.09 8.18
CA ALA A 137 -3.71 -9.70 9.47
C ALA A 137 -2.46 -9.59 10.37
N PRO A 138 -2.61 -9.24 11.65
CA PRO A 138 -1.49 -9.13 12.59
C PRO A 138 -0.67 -10.41 12.69
N SER A 139 0.62 -10.28 12.42
CA SER A 139 1.62 -11.36 12.54
C SER A 139 2.46 -11.26 13.82
N ARG A 140 2.25 -10.22 14.62
CA ARG A 140 2.93 -10.00 15.90
C ARG A 140 1.99 -9.37 16.94
N PRO A 141 2.26 -9.52 18.25
CA PRO A 141 1.42 -8.97 19.32
C PRO A 141 1.28 -7.44 19.33
N ASP A 142 2.21 -6.71 18.73
CA ASP A 142 2.20 -5.25 18.64
C ASP A 142 1.43 -4.73 17.41
N GLN A 143 0.85 -5.63 16.62
CA GLN A 143 0.10 -5.32 15.41
C GLN A 143 -1.40 -5.54 15.66
N THR A 144 -2.22 -4.69 15.08
CA THR A 144 -3.68 -4.79 15.17
C THR A 144 -4.28 -4.40 13.83
N LEU A 145 -5.38 -5.05 13.46
CA LEU A 145 -6.20 -4.70 12.30
C LEU A 145 -7.63 -4.43 12.78
N VAL A 146 -8.23 -3.35 12.31
CA VAL A 146 -9.64 -3.04 12.55
C VAL A 146 -10.38 -3.13 11.22
N LYS A 147 -11.29 -4.08 11.12
CA LYS A 147 -12.20 -4.24 9.99
C LYS A 147 -13.49 -3.49 10.29
N ILE A 148 -13.94 -2.66 9.35
CA ILE A 148 -15.21 -1.93 9.46
C ILE A 148 -15.98 -2.17 8.17
N VAL A 149 -17.15 -2.81 8.29
CA VAL A 149 -18.06 -3.04 7.17
C VAL A 149 -19.27 -2.14 7.34
N LEU A 150 -19.57 -1.36 6.30
CA LEU A 150 -20.69 -0.43 6.26
C LEU A 150 -21.75 -0.96 5.30
N GLU A 151 -22.89 -1.38 5.83
CA GLU A 151 -24.00 -1.90 5.02
C GLU A 151 -25.16 -0.89 5.01
N ARG A 152 -25.72 -0.63 3.83
CA ARG A 152 -26.92 0.21 3.72
C ARG A 152 -28.17 -0.62 3.99
N GLY A 153 -28.79 -0.40 5.15
CA GLY A 153 -30.11 -0.95 5.47
C GLY A 153 -31.26 -0.08 4.96
N ALA A 154 -32.50 -0.57 5.11
CA ALA A 154 -33.73 0.14 4.77
C ALA A 154 -34.02 1.30 5.74
N GLY A 155 -33.23 2.37 5.67
CA GLY A 155 -33.42 3.62 6.42
C GLY A 155 -32.29 3.97 7.39
N ALA A 156 -31.31 3.09 7.61
CA ALA A 156 -30.12 3.36 8.42
C ALA A 156 -28.90 2.58 7.90
N THR A 157 -27.70 3.17 8.04
CA THR A 157 -26.44 2.46 7.80
C THR A 157 -26.12 1.57 9.00
N GLN A 158 -25.95 0.28 8.76
CA GLN A 158 -25.45 -0.67 9.74
C GLN A 158 -23.92 -0.71 9.67
N VAL A 159 -23.28 -0.81 10.83
CA VAL A 159 -21.83 -0.85 10.95
C VAL A 159 -21.44 -2.09 11.73
N ALA A 160 -20.68 -2.98 11.09
CA ALA A 160 -20.01 -4.08 11.77
C ALA A 160 -18.54 -3.70 11.97
N VAL A 161 -18.05 -3.82 13.21
CA VAL A 161 -16.65 -3.57 13.56
C VAL A 161 -16.07 -4.83 14.14
N ASP A 162 -14.98 -5.31 13.54
CA ASP A 162 -14.21 -6.45 14.02
C ASP A 162 -12.76 -6.02 14.27
N ARG A 163 -12.20 -6.40 15.42
CA ARG A 163 -10.81 -6.13 15.77
C ARG A 163 -10.06 -7.45 15.74
N VAL A 164 -9.13 -7.56 14.80
CA VAL A 164 -8.23 -8.70 14.69
C VAL A 164 -6.95 -8.37 15.43
N GLU A 165 -6.61 -9.23 16.39
CA GLU A 165 -5.36 -9.22 17.14
C GLU A 165 -4.54 -10.46 16.79
N HIS A 166 -3.25 -10.43 17.12
CA HIS A 166 -2.40 -11.59 16.90
C HIS A 166 -2.71 -12.72 17.91
N HIS A 167 -3.08 -13.89 17.40
CA HIS A 167 -3.23 -15.12 18.18
C HIS A 167 -1.98 -16.01 18.04
N ARG A 168 -1.34 -16.41 19.15
CA ARG A 168 -0.24 -17.39 19.11
C ARG A 168 -0.81 -18.78 18.80
N GLU A 169 -0.14 -19.53 17.91
CA GLU A 169 -0.47 -20.91 17.49
C GLU A 169 -0.62 -21.94 18.63
N GLN A 170 -0.27 -21.61 19.88
CA GLN A 170 -0.32 -22.53 21.04
C GLN A 170 -1.73 -23.06 21.38
N GLN A 171 -2.80 -22.59 20.73
CA GLN A 171 -4.16 -23.12 20.91
C GLN A 171 -4.55 -24.26 19.94
N LEU A 172 -3.70 -24.65 18.99
CA LEU A 172 -3.98 -25.77 18.07
C LEU A 172 -3.54 -27.15 18.60
N ALA A 173 -2.77 -27.20 19.70
CA ALA A 173 -2.17 -28.45 20.22
C ALA A 173 -2.76 -28.93 21.57
N GLY A 174 -3.95 -28.45 21.95
CA GLY A 174 -4.52 -28.63 23.30
C GLY A 174 -5.85 -29.35 23.36
N SER A 175 -6.08 -30.38 22.55
CA SER A 175 -7.27 -31.24 22.69
C SER A 175 -7.05 -32.65 22.12
N GLU A 176 -5.97 -33.32 22.48
CA GLU A 176 -5.95 -34.79 22.46
C GLU A 176 -6.23 -35.29 23.88
N HIS A 177 -7.39 -35.92 24.02
CA HIS A 177 -7.87 -36.56 25.23
C HIS A 177 -6.86 -37.58 25.78
N GLY A 178 -6.21 -37.23 26.88
CA GLY A 178 -5.64 -38.22 27.79
C GLY A 178 -6.75 -38.90 28.58
N THR A 179 -7.37 -39.95 28.02
CA THR A 179 -8.17 -40.88 28.83
C THR A 179 -7.20 -41.79 29.56
N GLN A 180 -6.84 -41.39 30.77
CA GLN A 180 -6.09 -42.20 31.72
C GLN A 180 -7.04 -43.28 32.27
N SER A 181 -6.91 -44.51 31.76
CA SER A 181 -7.53 -45.70 32.35
C SER A 181 -6.63 -46.24 33.47
N ASP A 182 -7.09 -46.10 34.70
CA ASP A 182 -6.44 -46.63 35.92
C ASP A 182 -6.55 -48.17 35.98
N PRO A 183 -5.56 -48.91 36.52
CA PRO A 183 -5.55 -50.36 36.49
C PRO A 183 -6.23 -51.00 37.72
N ARG A 184 -7.10 -51.97 37.43
CA ARG A 184 -7.55 -53.13 38.23
C ARG A 184 -7.88 -52.95 39.71
#